data_AF-A0A7W0KWQ0-F1
#
_entry.id   AF-A0A7W0KWQ0-F1
#
_cell.length_a   1.000
_cell.length_b   1.000
_cell.length_c   1.000
_cell.angle_alpha   90.00
_cell.angle_beta   90.00
_cell.angle_gamma   90.00
#
_symmetry.space_group_name_H-M   'P 1'
#
loop_
_entity.id
_entity.type
_entity.pdbx_description
1 polymer ?
#
loop_
_entity_poly.entity_id
_entity_poly.type
_entity_poly.pdbx_seq_one_letter_code
_entity_poly.pdbx_strand_id
1 'polypeptide(L)'
;MITPVERRVLEALDDAAIVAELVELVQVPSVTGTDAESDLQHRGAASLTALGMDVDAWKLDLDALMQDPAFPGTEAERAEGYGVVGTTPGEGPPALVLQGHVDVVPVGDVRKWEGGDPFGARIDATTLH
;
A
#
# COMPACT_ATOMS: atom_id res chain seq x y z
N MET A 1 30.83 -11.11 -4.30
CA MET A 1 31.01 -11.29 -2.85
C MET A 1 30.26 -10.14 -2.20
N ILE A 2 29.25 -10.41 -1.35
CA ILE A 2 28.46 -9.33 -0.75
C ILE A 2 29.26 -8.57 0.30
N THR A 3 29.03 -7.28 0.42
CA THR A 3 29.66 -6.43 1.43
C THR A 3 29.13 -6.77 2.84
N PRO A 4 29.83 -6.39 3.92
CA PRO A 4 29.31 -6.54 5.27
C PRO A 4 27.98 -5.80 5.51
N VAL A 5 27.75 -4.68 4.81
CA VAL A 5 26.50 -3.92 4.90
C VAL A 5 25.36 -4.68 4.23
N GLU A 6 25.57 -5.16 3.00
CA GLU A 6 24.58 -5.98 2.28
C GLU A 6 24.21 -7.24 3.08
N ARG A 7 25.20 -7.90 3.70
CA ARG A 7 24.95 -9.05 4.57
C ARG A 7 24.04 -8.69 5.75
N ARG A 8 24.30 -7.60 6.45
CA ARG A 8 23.47 -7.15 7.58
C ARG A 8 22.04 -6.83 7.16
N VAL A 9 21.83 -6.30 5.96
CA VAL A 9 20.49 -6.04 5.42
C VAL A 9 19.77 -7.37 5.19
N LEU A 10 20.42 -8.33 4.54
CA LEU A 10 19.83 -9.65 4.30
C LEU A 10 19.52 -10.40 5.60
N GLU A 11 20.39 -10.30 6.61
CA GLU A 11 20.19 -10.90 7.93
C GLU A 11 19.06 -10.23 8.74
N ALA A 12 18.68 -9.00 8.37
CA ALA A 12 17.58 -8.29 9.00
C ALA A 12 16.21 -8.57 8.36
N LEU A 13 16.17 -9.26 7.21
CA LEU A 13 14.93 -9.66 6.57
C LEU A 13 14.28 -10.81 7.35
N ASP A 14 13.00 -10.64 7.66
CA ASP A 14 12.13 -11.70 8.16
C ASP A 14 11.15 -12.07 7.06
N ASP A 15 11.49 -13.09 6.27
CA ASP A 15 10.69 -13.55 5.15
C ASP A 15 9.27 -13.95 5.59
N ALA A 16 9.11 -14.50 6.79
CA ALA A 16 7.82 -14.94 7.30
C ALA A 16 6.93 -13.73 7.64
N ALA A 17 7.50 -12.70 8.26
CA ALA A 17 6.80 -11.46 8.55
C ALA A 17 6.40 -10.71 7.26
N ILE A 18 7.30 -10.66 6.26
CA ILE A 18 7.02 -10.02 4.97
C ILE A 18 5.87 -10.72 4.25
N VAL A 19 5.86 -12.05 4.21
CA VAL A 19 4.77 -12.82 3.58
C VAL A 19 3.46 -12.62 4.36
N ALA A 20 3.49 -12.61 5.69
CA ALA A 20 2.31 -12.38 6.51
C ALA A 20 1.71 -10.98 6.27
N GLU A 21 2.54 -9.94 6.23
CA GLU A 21 2.10 -8.58 5.92
C GLU A 21 1.51 -8.50 4.50
N LEU A 22 2.13 -9.13 3.51
CA LEU A 22 1.58 -9.16 2.15
C LEU A 22 0.22 -9.88 2.08
N VAL A 23 0.04 -10.97 2.82
CA VAL A 23 -1.25 -11.68 2.95
C VAL A 23 -2.30 -10.73 3.53
N GLU A 24 -1.99 -10.03 4.62
CA GLU A 24 -2.92 -9.09 5.25
C GLU A 24 -3.30 -7.93 4.31
N LEU A 25 -2.35 -7.42 3.53
CA LEU A 25 -2.61 -6.38 2.53
C LEU A 25 -3.55 -6.89 1.42
N VAL A 26 -3.29 -8.08 0.85
CA VAL A 26 -4.14 -8.68 -0.20
C VAL A 26 -5.55 -8.98 0.32
N GLN A 27 -5.70 -9.32 1.60
CA GLN A 27 -7.01 -9.57 2.20
C GLN A 27 -7.87 -8.31 2.37
N VAL A 28 -7.31 -7.12 2.16
CA VAL A 28 -8.09 -5.89 2.12
C VAL A 28 -8.55 -5.66 0.67
N PRO A 29 -9.86 -5.66 0.39
CA PRO A 29 -10.39 -5.42 -0.95
C PRO A 29 -10.37 -3.92 -1.26
N SER A 30 -9.18 -3.30 -1.30
CA SER A 30 -8.93 -1.87 -1.52
C SER A 30 -9.22 -1.43 -2.96
N VAL A 31 -10.36 -1.83 -3.50
CA VAL A 31 -10.75 -1.44 -4.86
C VAL A 31 -10.89 0.08 -4.93
N THR A 32 -10.32 0.69 -5.96
CA THR A 32 -10.31 2.15 -6.16
C THR A 32 -11.69 2.76 -5.93
N GLY A 33 -11.77 3.76 -5.04
CA GLY A 33 -12.99 4.50 -4.71
C GLY A 33 -13.85 3.89 -3.59
N THR A 34 -13.50 2.70 -3.09
CA THR A 34 -14.20 2.08 -1.95
C THR A 34 -13.62 2.54 -0.61
N ASP A 35 -14.41 2.45 0.45
CA ASP A 35 -13.96 2.76 1.82
C ASP A 35 -12.76 1.89 2.25
N ALA A 36 -12.62 0.68 1.68
CA ALA A 36 -11.50 -0.21 1.97
C ALA A 36 -10.15 0.36 1.50
N GLU A 37 -10.13 1.20 0.45
CA GLU A 37 -8.94 1.94 0.03
C GLU A 37 -8.49 2.90 1.14
N SER A 38 -9.43 3.71 1.67
CA SER A 38 -9.17 4.62 2.77
C SER A 38 -8.75 3.89 4.04
N ASP A 39 -9.41 2.78 4.38
CA ASP A 39 -9.04 1.96 5.54
C ASP A 39 -7.61 1.45 5.44
N LEU A 40 -7.18 1.04 4.25
CA LEU A 40 -5.82 0.54 4.03
C LEU A 40 -4.77 1.64 4.18
N GLN A 41 -5.07 2.87 3.74
CA GLN A 41 -4.21 4.03 3.98
C GLN A 41 -4.02 4.29 5.49
N HIS A 42 -5.10 4.28 6.27
CA HIS A 42 -5.01 4.47 7.73
C HIS A 42 -4.21 3.35 8.42
N ARG A 43 -4.34 2.11 7.96
CA ARG A 43 -3.50 0.98 8.42
C ARG A 43 -2.03 1.23 8.09
N GLY A 44 -1.74 1.67 6.87
CA GLY A 44 -0.38 2.05 6.45
C GLY A 44 0.21 3.16 7.32
N ALA A 45 -0.57 4.18 7.65
CA ALA A 45 -0.14 5.24 8.58
C ALA A 45 0.20 4.69 9.97
N ALA A 46 -0.60 3.74 10.48
CA ALA A 46 -0.32 3.08 11.76
C ALA A 46 0.95 2.20 11.70
N SER A 47 1.15 1.45 10.62
CA SER A 47 2.35 0.63 10.42
C SER A 47 3.62 1.48 10.33
N LEU A 48 3.61 2.56 9.55
CA LEU A 48 4.75 3.49 9.46
C LEU A 48 5.06 4.15 10.80
N THR A 49 4.02 4.50 11.57
CA THR A 49 4.18 5.02 12.95
C THR A 49 4.83 3.98 13.85
N ALA A 50 4.41 2.72 13.78
CA ALA A 50 4.98 1.62 14.58
C ALA A 50 6.45 1.33 14.22
N LEU A 51 6.85 1.61 12.96
CA LEU A 51 8.24 1.56 12.50
C LEU A 51 9.08 2.77 12.95
N GLY A 52 8.48 3.73 13.67
CA GLY A 52 9.17 4.89 14.23
C GLY A 52 9.39 6.03 13.23
N MET A 53 8.61 6.08 12.15
CA MET A 53 8.62 7.19 11.20
C MET A 53 7.74 8.35 11.69
N ASP A 54 8.07 9.57 11.24
CA ASP A 54 7.18 10.72 11.35
C ASP A 54 6.14 10.64 10.22
N VAL A 55 4.86 10.53 10.57
CA VAL A 55 3.79 10.21 9.63
C VAL A 55 2.87 11.41 9.42
N ASP A 56 2.73 11.81 8.15
CA ASP A 56 1.67 12.70 7.69
C ASP A 56 0.59 11.87 6.98
N ALA A 57 -0.65 12.02 7.43
CA ALA A 57 -1.82 11.40 6.82
C ALA A 57 -2.89 12.48 6.65
N TRP A 58 -3.29 12.74 5.41
CA TRP A 58 -4.20 13.83 5.09
C TRP A 58 -5.31 13.38 4.14
N LYS A 59 -6.50 13.94 4.34
CA LYS A 59 -7.62 13.78 3.41
C LYS A 59 -7.37 14.61 2.17
N LEU A 60 -7.56 14.01 1.00
CA LEU A 60 -7.45 14.69 -0.28
C LEU A 60 -8.64 15.64 -0.48
N ASP A 61 -8.36 16.85 -0.95
CA ASP A 61 -9.38 17.77 -1.43
C ASP A 61 -9.74 17.40 -2.88
N LEU A 62 -10.72 16.50 -3.02
CA LEU A 62 -11.11 15.98 -4.32
C LEU A 62 -11.66 17.08 -5.23
N ASP A 63 -12.40 18.05 -4.69
CA ASP A 63 -12.95 19.16 -5.48
C ASP A 63 -11.84 20.05 -6.04
N ALA A 64 -10.84 20.39 -5.22
CA ALA A 64 -9.68 21.15 -5.68
C ALA A 64 -8.86 20.36 -6.72
N LEU A 65 -8.64 19.05 -6.49
CA LEU A 65 -7.92 18.19 -7.42
C LEU A 65 -8.63 18.11 -8.77
N MET A 66 -9.95 17.92 -8.79
CA MET A 66 -10.75 17.84 -10.04
C MET A 66 -10.76 19.15 -10.83
N GLN A 67 -10.52 20.29 -10.18
CA GLN A 67 -10.45 21.60 -10.81
C GLN A 67 -9.05 21.93 -11.36
N ASP A 68 -8.02 21.16 -11.01
CA ASP A 68 -6.67 21.39 -11.49
C ASP A 68 -6.58 21.11 -13.01
N PRO A 69 -6.03 22.02 -13.84
CA PRO A 69 -5.89 21.80 -15.28
C PRO A 69 -5.07 20.55 -15.66
N ALA A 70 -4.20 20.07 -14.76
CA ALA A 70 -3.41 18.86 -14.93
C ALA A 70 -4.11 17.60 -14.42
N PHE A 71 -5.33 17.71 -13.88
CA PHE A 71 -6.09 16.56 -13.41
C PHE A 71 -6.41 15.59 -14.56
N PRO A 72 -5.98 14.33 -14.47
CA PRO A 72 -6.12 13.38 -15.58
C PRO A 72 -7.55 12.85 -15.76
N GLY A 73 -8.45 13.13 -14.82
CA GLY A 73 -9.78 12.52 -14.72
C GLY A 73 -9.85 11.53 -13.56
N THR A 74 -11.01 10.86 -13.41
CA THR A 74 -11.22 9.81 -12.40
C THR A 74 -11.49 8.47 -13.06
N GLU A 75 -10.89 7.42 -12.53
CA GLU A 75 -11.09 6.03 -13.01
C GLU A 75 -12.33 5.37 -12.39
N ALA A 76 -12.71 5.81 -11.18
CA ALA A 76 -13.89 5.37 -10.46
C ALA A 76 -14.56 6.55 -9.73
N GLU A 77 -15.82 6.41 -9.35
CA GLU A 77 -16.43 7.34 -8.41
C GLU A 77 -15.71 7.22 -7.05
N ARG A 78 -15.36 8.35 -6.45
CA ARG A 78 -14.64 8.40 -5.18
C ARG A 78 -15.30 9.43 -4.27
N ALA A 79 -15.74 8.99 -3.10
CA ALA A 79 -16.30 9.87 -2.07
C ALA A 79 -15.22 10.52 -1.19
N GLU A 80 -14.08 9.83 -1.04
CA GLU A 80 -12.92 10.33 -0.31
C GLU A 80 -11.62 9.64 -0.75
N GLY A 81 -10.49 10.24 -0.43
CA GLY A 81 -9.18 9.61 -0.57
C GLY A 81 -8.21 10.19 0.44
N TYR A 82 -7.15 9.46 0.73
CA TYR A 82 -6.14 9.87 1.70
C TYR A 82 -4.75 9.69 1.11
N GLY A 83 -3.88 10.66 1.39
CA GLY A 83 -2.44 10.51 1.22
C GLY A 83 -1.80 10.14 2.55
N VAL A 84 -0.76 9.31 2.49
CA VAL A 84 0.05 8.92 3.65
C VAL A 84 1.52 8.97 3.26
N VAL A 85 2.33 9.61 4.09
CA VAL A 85 3.79 9.69 3.95
C VAL A 85 4.43 9.42 5.30
N GLY A 86 5.38 8.49 5.34
CA GLY A 86 6.27 8.27 6.47
C GLY A 86 7.68 8.80 6.16
N THR A 87 8.24 9.58 7.08
CA THR A 87 9.59 10.13 6.98
C THR A 87 10.48 9.50 8.04
N THR A 88 11.59 8.88 7.64
CA THR A 88 12.58 8.37 8.59
C THR A 88 13.28 9.51 9.33
N PRO A 89 13.63 9.36 10.62
CA PRO A 89 14.37 10.38 11.35
C PRO A 89 15.69 10.76 10.65
N GLY A 90 15.96 12.05 10.54
CA GLY A 90 17.17 12.57 9.91
C GLY A 90 17.18 14.09 9.81
N GLU A 91 18.31 14.65 9.38
CA GLU A 91 18.46 16.08 9.12
C GLU A 91 18.60 16.33 7.62
N GLY A 92 18.05 17.45 7.14
CA GLY A 92 18.12 17.85 5.73
C GLY A 92 16.99 17.27 4.86
N PRO A 93 16.99 17.58 3.54
CA PRO A 93 15.96 17.11 2.62
C PRO A 93 16.05 15.59 2.40
N PRO A 94 14.92 14.88 2.22
CA PRO A 94 14.91 13.45 1.91
C PRO A 94 15.75 13.13 0.66
N ALA A 95 16.66 12.16 0.79
CA ALA A 95 17.53 11.74 -0.31
C ALA A 95 16.85 10.74 -1.26
N LEU A 96 15.78 10.07 -0.81
CA LEU A 96 15.03 9.06 -1.55
C LEU A 96 13.56 9.11 -1.14
N VAL A 97 12.67 8.99 -2.13
CA VAL A 97 11.24 8.76 -1.91
C VAL A 97 10.90 7.39 -2.50
N LEU A 98 10.37 6.51 -1.66
CA LEU A 98 9.73 5.27 -2.09
C LEU A 98 8.23 5.52 -2.11
N GLN A 99 7.61 5.41 -3.30
CA GLN A 99 6.19 5.67 -3.48
C GLN A 99 5.54 4.45 -4.12
N GLY A 100 4.36 4.10 -3.60
CA GLY A 100 3.47 3.08 -4.12
C GLY A 100 2.03 3.48 -3.90
N HIS A 101 1.12 2.76 -4.53
CA HIS A 101 -0.32 2.87 -4.32
C HIS A 101 -0.84 1.56 -3.74
N VAL A 102 -1.94 1.63 -3.00
CA VAL A 102 -2.54 0.46 -2.32
C VAL A 102 -3.92 0.12 -2.87
N ASP A 103 -4.46 0.96 -3.75
CA ASP A 103 -5.71 0.69 -4.43
C ASP A 103 -5.52 -0.32 -5.57
N VAL A 104 -6.55 -1.13 -5.81
CA VAL A 104 -6.54 -2.16 -6.84
C VAL A 104 -7.74 -2.02 -7.77
N VAL A 105 -7.64 -2.62 -8.95
CA VAL A 105 -8.73 -2.63 -9.92
C VAL A 105 -9.87 -3.58 -9.50
N PRO A 106 -11.10 -3.40 -10.03
CA PRO A 106 -12.18 -4.35 -9.82
C PRO A 106 -11.80 -5.78 -10.28
N VAL A 107 -12.16 -6.78 -9.47
CA VAL A 107 -11.76 -8.19 -9.65
C VAL A 107 -12.42 -8.91 -10.85
N GLY A 108 -13.39 -8.27 -11.49
CA GLY A 108 -14.14 -8.86 -12.60
C GLY A 108 -15.03 -10.04 -12.16
N ASP A 109 -15.10 -11.09 -13.00
CA ASP A 109 -15.95 -12.26 -12.74
C ASP A 109 -15.32 -13.21 -11.73
N VAL A 110 -15.80 -13.19 -10.48
CA VAL A 110 -15.32 -14.03 -9.36
C VAL A 110 -15.30 -15.53 -9.69
N ARG A 111 -16.14 -16.00 -10.61
CA ARG A 111 -16.18 -17.43 -10.99
C ARG A 111 -14.96 -17.86 -11.82
N LYS A 112 -14.20 -16.90 -12.34
CA LYS A 112 -12.94 -17.15 -13.07
C LYS A 112 -11.74 -17.25 -12.13
N TRP A 113 -11.90 -16.87 -10.86
CA TRP A 113 -10.87 -17.00 -9.86
C TRP A 113 -10.87 -18.40 -9.29
N GLU A 114 -9.68 -18.98 -9.16
CA GLU A 114 -9.53 -20.28 -8.53
C GLU A 114 -9.88 -20.17 -7.04
N GLY A 115 -10.76 -21.04 -6.55
CA GLY A 115 -11.32 -20.93 -5.19
C GLY A 115 -12.42 -19.88 -5.02
N GLY A 116 -12.65 -19.03 -6.03
CA GLY A 116 -13.75 -18.05 -6.06
C GLY A 116 -13.56 -16.83 -5.15
N ASP A 117 -12.38 -16.64 -4.58
CA ASP A 117 -12.06 -15.51 -3.70
C ASP A 117 -10.74 -14.82 -4.13
N PRO A 118 -10.81 -13.67 -4.83
CA PRO A 118 -9.64 -12.91 -5.27
C PRO A 118 -8.87 -12.23 -4.13
N PHE A 119 -9.49 -12.07 -2.96
CA PHE A 119 -8.85 -11.46 -1.78
C PHE A 119 -8.58 -12.52 -0.70
N GLY A 120 -8.66 -13.81 -1.05
CA GLY A 120 -8.39 -14.91 -0.13
C GLY A 120 -6.92 -15.04 0.26
N ALA A 121 -6.01 -14.39 -0.49
CA ALA A 121 -4.56 -14.42 -0.29
C ALA A 121 -4.03 -15.86 -0.21
N ARG A 122 -4.38 -16.68 -1.20
CA ARG A 122 -4.11 -18.13 -1.16
C ARG A 122 -2.65 -18.39 -1.48
N ILE A 123 -1.94 -19.09 -0.60
CA ILE A 123 -0.58 -19.54 -0.88
C ILE A 123 -0.61 -20.96 -1.46
N ASP A 124 -0.04 -21.14 -2.65
CA ASP A 124 0.27 -22.44 -3.25
C ASP A 124 1.78 -22.56 -3.48
N ALA A 125 2.40 -23.51 -2.77
CA ALA A 125 3.85 -23.71 -2.70
C ALA A 125 4.63 -22.41 -2.39
N THR A 126 5.12 -21.74 -3.44
CA THR A 126 5.93 -20.51 -3.33
C THR A 126 5.22 -19.28 -3.89
N THR A 127 3.94 -19.39 -4.24
CA THR A 127 3.16 -18.35 -4.89
C THR A 127 2.03 -17.89 -3.98
N LEU A 128 1.94 -16.60 -3.73
CA LEU A 128 0.75 -15.96 -3.18
C LEU A 128 -0.15 -15.54 -4.34
N HIS A 129 -1.41 -15.99 -4.30
CA HIS A 129 -2.48 -15.66 -5.23
C HIS A 129 -3.46 -14.67 -4.63
#